data_AF-A0A1Q8JG25-F1
#
_entry.id   AF-A0A1Q8JG25-F1
#
_cell.length_a   1.000
_cell.length_b   1.000
_cell.length_c   1.000
_cell.angle_alpha   90.00
_cell.angle_beta   90.00
_cell.angle_gamma   90.00
#
_symmetry.space_group_name_H-M   'P 1'
#
loop_
_entity.id
_entity.type
_entity.pdbx_description
1 polymer ?
#
loop_
_entity_poly.entity_id
_entity_poly.type
_entity_poly.pdbx_seq_one_letter_code
_entity_poly.pdbx_strand_id
1 'polypeptide(L)'
;MPAARALWERLEPVHDVVYFTPEARAAAEAAGYRGFWRGYFAMRAAPLGPVGPAPVTAAFHNFHPSMPARALPEVWSLAPPAAALDARSSGAAAALRRIGTGPVDRAAELAWAAASEVDVEGRVLAAANAALPRPGGAVETLWQATTTLREHRGDGHVAVLVARGVGPVAAHLLKAAAGETDAEWLRTARGWSDDDWATGTEDVRRRGWTGPDGTLTSAGAAEHTEIERLTDAAAARPWTALGGDRTDELAALLDPLASAVLAAGDVPERSPVGLVRSTGES
;
A
#
# COMPACT_ATOMS: atom_id res chain seq x y z
N MET A 1 -4.25 17.31 10.44
CA MET A 1 -3.69 16.20 9.66
C MET A 1 -3.57 16.66 8.20
N PRO A 2 -2.44 16.46 7.50
CA PRO A 2 -2.31 16.81 6.07
C PRO A 2 -3.32 16.03 5.21
N ALA A 3 -3.82 16.63 4.11
CA ALA A 3 -4.78 15.98 3.22
C ALA A 3 -4.29 14.60 2.72
N ALA A 4 -3.00 14.48 2.39
CA ALA A 4 -2.41 13.22 1.95
C ALA A 4 -2.58 12.07 2.97
N ARG A 5 -2.41 12.36 4.27
CA ARG A 5 -2.65 11.38 5.34
C ARG A 5 -4.12 11.04 5.47
N ALA A 6 -4.97 12.06 5.50
CA ALA A 6 -6.41 11.89 5.70
C ALA A 6 -7.06 11.07 4.57
N LEU A 7 -6.62 11.30 3.33
CA LEU A 7 -7.09 10.55 2.17
C LEU A 7 -6.47 9.15 2.14
N TRP A 8 -5.20 8.99 2.53
CA TRP A 8 -4.56 7.69 2.65
C TRP A 8 -5.34 6.73 3.57
N GLU A 9 -5.79 7.19 4.74
CA GLU A 9 -6.60 6.39 5.69
C GLU A 9 -7.97 5.94 5.14
N ARG A 10 -8.41 6.53 4.02
CA ARG A 10 -9.68 6.24 3.36
C ARG A 10 -9.50 5.44 2.07
N LEU A 11 -8.46 5.72 1.31
CA LEU A 11 -8.16 4.99 0.07
C LEU A 11 -7.52 3.62 0.33
N GLU A 12 -6.75 3.47 1.41
CA GLU A 12 -6.00 2.23 1.64
C GLU A 12 -6.92 1.02 1.87
N PRO A 13 -7.98 1.08 2.70
CA PRO A 13 -8.93 -0.04 2.80
C PRO A 13 -9.55 -0.41 1.45
N VAL A 14 -9.89 0.59 0.63
CA VAL A 14 -10.47 0.37 -0.71
C VAL A 14 -9.47 -0.32 -1.64
N HIS A 15 -8.19 0.02 -1.56
CA HIS A 15 -7.13 -0.65 -2.31
C HIS A 15 -6.93 -2.10 -1.82
N ASP A 16 -6.81 -2.28 -0.50
CA ASP A 16 -6.39 -3.52 0.16
C ASP A 16 -7.30 -4.72 -0.09
N VAL A 17 -8.56 -4.50 -0.51
CA VAL A 17 -9.48 -5.57 -0.91
C VAL A 17 -8.85 -6.54 -1.92
N VAL A 18 -7.95 -6.06 -2.79
CA VAL A 18 -7.26 -6.88 -3.80
C VAL A 18 -6.35 -7.96 -3.20
N TYR A 19 -5.90 -7.79 -1.96
CA TYR A 19 -4.99 -8.74 -1.33
C TYR A 19 -5.72 -9.72 -0.42
N PHE A 20 -6.79 -9.29 0.23
CA PHE A 20 -7.35 -10.04 1.36
C PHE A 20 -8.73 -10.67 1.10
N THR A 21 -9.46 -10.21 0.08
CA THR A 21 -10.83 -10.68 -0.12
C THR A 21 -10.92 -12.03 -0.85
N PRO A 22 -11.95 -12.85 -0.57
CA PRO A 22 -12.20 -14.09 -1.29
C PRO A 22 -12.33 -13.90 -2.80
N GLU A 23 -12.95 -12.80 -3.25
CA GLU A 23 -13.12 -12.49 -4.66
C GLU A 23 -11.78 -12.25 -5.37
N ALA A 24 -10.90 -11.46 -4.76
CA ALA A 24 -9.59 -11.18 -5.33
C ALA A 24 -8.73 -12.44 -5.39
N ARG A 25 -8.79 -13.26 -4.34
CA ARG A 25 -8.13 -14.57 -4.33
C ARG A 25 -8.67 -15.49 -5.43
N ALA A 26 -9.98 -15.60 -5.57
CA ALA A 26 -10.61 -16.44 -6.58
C ALA A 26 -10.25 -15.98 -8.00
N ALA A 27 -10.21 -14.67 -8.24
CA ALA A 27 -9.78 -14.11 -9.52
C ALA A 27 -8.31 -14.42 -9.85
N ALA A 28 -7.41 -14.30 -8.87
CA ALA A 28 -6.00 -14.65 -9.05
C ALA A 28 -5.81 -16.15 -9.32
N GLU A 29 -6.51 -17.02 -8.59
CA GLU A 29 -6.47 -18.47 -8.80
C GLU A 29 -7.04 -18.87 -10.17
N ALA A 30 -8.14 -18.25 -10.61
CA ALA A 30 -8.74 -18.45 -11.93
C ALA A 30 -7.81 -18.01 -13.07
N ALA A 31 -7.02 -16.95 -12.86
CA ALA A 31 -5.99 -16.51 -13.79
C ALA A 31 -4.73 -17.41 -13.80
N GLY A 32 -4.64 -18.43 -12.92
CA GLY A 32 -3.53 -19.38 -12.87
C GLY A 32 -2.51 -19.13 -11.75
N TYR A 33 -2.65 -18.04 -10.99
CA TYR A 33 -1.74 -17.69 -9.90
C TYR A 33 -2.15 -18.37 -8.59
N ARG A 34 -1.83 -19.66 -8.46
CA ARG A 34 -2.20 -20.46 -7.28
C ARG A 34 -1.40 -20.09 -6.03
N GLY A 35 -2.12 -19.86 -4.94
CA GLY A 35 -1.55 -19.54 -3.64
C GLY A 35 -1.30 -18.04 -3.45
N PHE A 36 -1.41 -17.59 -2.20
CA PHE A 36 -1.43 -16.18 -1.84
C PHE A 36 -0.25 -15.38 -2.40
N TRP A 37 1.00 -15.81 -2.14
CA TRP A 37 2.17 -15.02 -2.51
C TRP A 37 2.40 -14.92 -4.02
N ARG A 38 2.10 -15.99 -4.79
CA ARG A 38 2.19 -15.93 -6.26
C ARG A 38 1.18 -14.93 -6.81
N GLY A 39 -0.06 -14.95 -6.33
CA GLY A 39 -1.09 -13.98 -6.68
C GLY A 39 -0.72 -12.55 -6.27
N TYR A 40 -0.25 -12.36 -5.02
CA TYR A 40 0.18 -11.06 -4.49
C TYR A 40 1.24 -10.40 -5.37
N PHE A 41 2.36 -11.10 -5.61
CA PHE A 41 3.46 -10.56 -6.41
C PHE A 41 3.06 -10.36 -7.87
N ALA A 42 2.30 -11.30 -8.46
CA ALA A 42 1.83 -11.16 -9.83
C ALA A 42 0.91 -9.93 -9.99
N MET A 43 -0.16 -9.80 -9.19
CA MET A 43 -1.14 -8.72 -9.31
C MET A 43 -0.54 -7.34 -9.04
N ARG A 44 0.35 -7.21 -8.06
CA ARG A 44 0.97 -5.93 -7.72
C ARG A 44 2.08 -5.53 -8.70
N ALA A 45 2.88 -6.47 -9.19
CA ALA A 45 3.98 -6.18 -10.12
C ALA A 45 3.54 -6.11 -11.60
N ALA A 46 2.36 -6.62 -11.95
CA ALA A 46 1.87 -6.68 -13.34
C ALA A 46 1.96 -5.36 -14.14
N PRO A 47 1.73 -4.16 -13.57
CA PRO A 47 1.90 -2.91 -14.31
C PRO A 47 3.32 -2.69 -14.87
N LEU A 48 4.34 -3.29 -14.25
CA LEU A 48 5.73 -3.21 -14.69
C LEU A 48 6.03 -4.14 -15.88
N GLY A 49 5.07 -4.99 -16.28
CA GLY A 49 5.29 -6.05 -17.25
C GLY A 49 5.95 -7.30 -16.63
N PRO A 50 6.51 -8.20 -17.47
CA PRO A 50 7.04 -9.50 -17.02
C PRO A 50 8.45 -9.36 -16.39
N VAL A 51 8.57 -8.53 -15.36
CA VAL A 51 9.84 -8.25 -14.68
C VAL A 51 10.30 -9.41 -13.78
N GLY A 52 11.61 -9.52 -13.59
CA GLY A 52 12.21 -10.43 -12.62
C GLY A 52 12.14 -9.90 -11.17
N PRO A 53 12.74 -10.61 -10.20
CA PRO A 53 12.64 -10.27 -8.79
C PRO A 53 13.42 -9.00 -8.40
N ALA A 54 14.46 -8.60 -9.15
CA ALA A 54 15.31 -7.46 -8.77
C ALA A 54 14.57 -6.10 -8.78
N PRO A 55 13.86 -5.70 -9.86
CA PRO A 55 13.03 -4.48 -9.83
C PRO A 55 11.96 -4.50 -8.74
N VAL A 56 11.35 -5.67 -8.52
CA VAL A 56 10.30 -5.82 -7.50
C VAL A 56 10.86 -5.75 -6.08
N THR A 57 12.06 -6.28 -5.83
CA THR A 57 12.74 -6.13 -4.53
C THR A 57 13.02 -4.66 -4.22
N ALA A 58 13.46 -3.89 -5.22
CA ALA A 58 13.71 -2.46 -5.05
C ALA A 58 12.42 -1.68 -4.77
N ALA A 59 11.35 -1.92 -5.54
CA ALA A 59 10.08 -1.21 -5.38
C ALA A 59 9.30 -1.66 -4.14
N PHE A 60 9.39 -2.93 -3.76
CA PHE A 60 8.67 -3.51 -2.62
C PHE A 60 9.61 -3.56 -1.41
N HIS A 61 10.23 -2.42 -1.12
CA HIS A 61 11.29 -2.19 -0.14
C HIS A 61 11.12 -3.01 1.15
N ASN A 62 9.89 -3.15 1.63
CA ASN A 62 9.57 -3.77 2.91
C ASN A 62 9.72 -5.30 2.99
N PHE A 63 9.93 -6.01 1.87
CA PHE A 63 10.09 -7.48 1.87
C PHE A 63 11.56 -7.90 1.90
N HIS A 64 11.84 -9.03 2.55
CA HIS A 64 13.12 -9.71 2.34
C HIS A 64 13.25 -10.16 0.87
N PRO A 65 14.43 -10.03 0.22
CA PRO A 65 14.61 -10.34 -1.21
C PRO A 65 14.21 -11.76 -1.64
N SER A 66 14.26 -12.74 -0.71
CA SER A 66 13.81 -14.12 -1.00
C SER A 66 12.31 -14.23 -1.28
N MET A 67 11.49 -13.28 -0.80
CA MET A 67 10.04 -13.30 -1.00
C MET A 67 9.65 -13.08 -2.48
N PRO A 68 10.03 -11.97 -3.14
CA PRO A 68 9.77 -11.82 -4.57
C PRO A 68 10.51 -12.87 -5.40
N ALA A 69 11.71 -13.32 -5.00
CA ALA A 69 12.47 -14.36 -5.71
C ALA A 69 11.77 -15.74 -5.74
N ARG A 70 10.88 -16.04 -4.79
CA ARG A 70 10.09 -17.28 -4.78
C ARG A 70 8.94 -17.26 -5.79
N ALA A 71 8.52 -16.09 -6.25
CA ALA A 71 7.42 -15.95 -7.20
C ALA A 71 7.92 -15.55 -8.60
N LEU A 72 8.84 -14.59 -8.68
CA LEU A 72 9.27 -13.98 -9.94
C LEU A 72 10.61 -14.55 -10.41
N PRO A 73 10.80 -14.76 -11.72
CA PRO A 73 9.88 -14.49 -12.82
C PRO A 73 8.89 -15.64 -13.12
N GLU A 74 8.96 -16.76 -12.40
CA GLU A 74 8.26 -18.01 -12.74
C GLU A 74 6.74 -17.84 -12.89
N VAL A 75 6.11 -16.96 -12.11
CA VAL A 75 4.67 -16.66 -12.23
C VAL A 75 4.26 -16.25 -13.65
N TRP A 76 5.14 -15.62 -14.43
CA TRP A 76 4.84 -15.19 -15.80
C TRP A 76 4.75 -16.35 -16.81
N SER A 77 5.30 -17.51 -16.47
CA SER A 77 5.09 -18.75 -17.23
C SER A 77 3.74 -19.40 -16.95
N LEU A 78 3.09 -19.05 -15.83
CA LEU A 78 1.74 -19.53 -15.49
C LEU A 78 0.67 -18.72 -16.22
N ALA A 79 0.81 -17.39 -16.21
CA ALA A 79 -0.06 -16.48 -16.94
C ALA A 79 0.65 -15.15 -17.21
N PRO A 80 0.27 -14.41 -18.27
CA PRO A 80 0.90 -13.14 -18.62
C PRO A 80 0.48 -12.02 -17.66
N PRO A 81 1.25 -10.92 -17.55
CA PRO A 81 0.88 -9.75 -16.75
C PRO A 81 -0.53 -9.20 -17.04
N ALA A 82 -0.99 -9.26 -18.30
CA ALA A 82 -2.34 -8.85 -18.67
C ALA A 82 -3.44 -9.61 -17.90
N ALA A 83 -3.27 -10.93 -17.72
CA ALA A 83 -4.21 -11.73 -16.94
C ALA A 83 -4.21 -11.35 -15.44
N ALA A 84 -3.05 -10.92 -14.91
CA ALA A 84 -2.97 -10.40 -13.54
C ALA A 84 -3.64 -9.03 -13.40
N LEU A 85 -3.56 -8.16 -14.41
CA LEU A 85 -4.28 -6.88 -14.46
C LEU A 85 -5.80 -7.07 -14.52
N ASP A 86 -6.27 -8.02 -15.32
CA ASP A 86 -7.69 -8.37 -15.40
C ASP A 86 -8.19 -8.98 -14.08
N ALA A 87 -7.42 -9.91 -13.49
CA ALA A 87 -7.75 -10.57 -12.24
C ALA A 87 -7.83 -9.58 -11.06
N ARG A 88 -6.84 -8.68 -10.91
CA ARG A 88 -6.84 -7.71 -9.82
C ARG A 88 -8.00 -6.72 -9.93
N SER A 89 -8.32 -6.27 -11.15
CA SER A 89 -9.42 -5.34 -11.40
C SER A 89 -10.78 -6.00 -11.13
N SER A 90 -11.02 -7.18 -11.71
CA SER A 90 -12.29 -7.89 -11.55
C SER A 90 -12.52 -8.38 -10.12
N GLY A 91 -11.48 -8.94 -9.49
CA GLY A 91 -11.52 -9.42 -8.11
C GLY A 91 -11.78 -8.30 -7.11
N ALA A 92 -11.06 -7.18 -7.22
CA ALA A 92 -11.28 -6.03 -6.36
C ALA A 92 -12.67 -5.42 -6.57
N ALA A 93 -13.12 -5.28 -7.82
CA ALA A 93 -14.43 -4.72 -8.09
C ALA A 93 -15.58 -5.63 -7.63
N ALA A 94 -15.42 -6.96 -7.73
CA ALA A 94 -16.38 -7.92 -7.19
C ALA A 94 -16.47 -7.80 -5.66
N ALA A 95 -15.34 -7.69 -4.96
CA ALA A 95 -15.32 -7.48 -3.51
C ALA A 95 -16.02 -6.18 -3.10
N LEU A 96 -15.68 -5.06 -3.75
CA LEU A 96 -16.30 -3.75 -3.45
C LEU A 96 -17.80 -3.75 -3.74
N ARG A 97 -18.25 -4.45 -4.79
CA ARG A 97 -19.69 -4.62 -5.08
C ARG A 97 -20.40 -5.44 -4.02
N ARG A 98 -19.81 -6.53 -3.52
CA ARG A 98 -20.38 -7.35 -2.44
C ARG A 98 -20.52 -6.53 -1.16
N ILE A 99 -19.46 -5.82 -0.78
CA ILE A 99 -19.43 -4.98 0.43
C ILE A 99 -20.47 -3.86 0.33
N GLY A 100 -20.70 -3.36 -0.89
CA GLY A 100 -21.69 -2.34 -1.17
C GLY A 100 -21.16 -0.95 -0.83
N THR A 101 -21.53 0.04 -1.62
CA THR A 101 -21.06 1.41 -1.39
C THR A 101 -22.05 2.43 -1.92
N GLY A 102 -21.99 3.66 -1.38
CA GLY A 102 -22.78 4.82 -1.79
C GLY A 102 -22.49 5.27 -3.23
N PRO A 103 -22.45 6.58 -3.53
CA PRO A 103 -22.38 7.06 -4.92
C PRO A 103 -20.97 6.86 -5.54
N VAL A 104 -20.67 5.63 -5.95
CA VAL A 104 -19.38 5.20 -6.53
C VAL A 104 -18.98 6.05 -7.72
N ASP A 105 -19.93 6.41 -8.59
CA ASP A 105 -19.64 7.14 -9.83
C ASP A 105 -18.90 8.45 -9.55
N ARG A 106 -19.39 9.22 -8.58
CA ARG A 106 -18.77 10.50 -8.21
C ARG A 106 -17.42 10.31 -7.53
N ALA A 107 -17.31 9.32 -6.64
CA ALA A 107 -16.03 8.98 -6.01
C ALA A 107 -14.99 8.57 -7.05
N ALA A 108 -15.38 7.76 -8.04
CA ALA A 108 -14.54 7.30 -9.13
C ALA A 108 -14.05 8.46 -10.00
N GLU A 109 -14.93 9.42 -10.34
CA GLU A 109 -14.54 10.62 -11.08
C GLU A 109 -13.50 11.46 -10.36
N LEU A 110 -13.72 11.74 -9.07
CA LEU A 110 -12.81 12.57 -8.27
C LEU A 110 -11.48 11.86 -8.01
N ALA A 111 -11.52 10.57 -7.66
CA ALA A 111 -10.31 9.78 -7.45
C ALA A 111 -9.50 9.67 -8.74
N TRP A 112 -10.15 9.44 -9.89
CA TRP A 112 -9.47 9.39 -11.18
C TRP A 112 -8.86 10.74 -11.56
N ALA A 113 -9.55 11.85 -11.29
CA ALA A 113 -9.02 13.18 -11.51
C ALA A 113 -7.74 13.43 -10.69
N ALA A 114 -7.70 13.04 -9.41
CA ALA A 114 -6.49 13.13 -8.60
C ALA A 114 -5.39 12.18 -9.11
N ALA A 115 -5.74 10.93 -9.43
CA ALA A 115 -4.78 9.94 -9.93
C ALA A 115 -4.14 10.35 -11.26
N SER A 116 -4.82 11.18 -12.06
CA SER A 116 -4.29 11.74 -13.32
C SER A 116 -3.25 12.84 -13.11
N GLU A 117 -3.12 13.37 -11.89
CA GLU A 117 -2.22 14.49 -11.53
C GLU A 117 -0.96 14.06 -10.77
N VAL A 118 -0.74 12.74 -10.63
CA VAL A 118 0.44 12.18 -9.95
C VAL A 118 1.72 12.57 -10.70
N ASP A 119 2.72 13.10 -9.97
CA ASP A 119 4.10 13.11 -10.42
C ASP A 119 4.67 11.69 -10.42
N VAL A 120 5.38 11.31 -11.47
CA VAL A 120 5.83 9.92 -11.66
C VAL A 120 7.35 9.78 -11.66
N GLU A 121 8.08 10.89 -11.66
CA GLU A 121 9.53 10.92 -11.69
C GLU A 121 10.13 10.23 -10.46
N GLY A 122 10.86 9.13 -10.67
CA GLY A 122 11.40 8.31 -9.59
C GLY A 122 10.39 7.41 -8.88
N ARG A 123 9.12 7.40 -9.30
CA ARG A 123 8.04 6.61 -8.70
C ARG A 123 7.61 5.47 -9.61
N VAL A 124 8.33 4.37 -9.53
CA VAL A 124 8.23 3.25 -10.48
C VAL A 124 6.84 2.61 -10.48
N LEU A 125 6.21 2.39 -9.32
CA LEU A 125 4.88 1.78 -9.25
C LEU A 125 3.78 2.77 -9.59
N ALA A 126 3.93 4.04 -9.18
CA ALA A 126 3.00 5.10 -9.57
C ALA A 126 2.99 5.30 -11.09
N ALA A 127 4.17 5.42 -11.71
CA ALA A 127 4.34 5.56 -13.15
C ALA A 127 3.67 4.42 -13.91
N ALA A 128 3.91 3.19 -13.47
CA ALA A 128 3.37 2.00 -14.13
C ALA A 128 1.84 1.91 -14.00
N ASN A 129 1.26 2.28 -12.85
CA ASN A 129 -0.19 2.30 -12.68
C ASN A 129 -0.86 3.47 -13.40
N ALA A 130 -0.24 4.65 -13.42
CA ALA A 130 -0.76 5.83 -14.12
C ALA A 130 -0.80 5.66 -15.64
N ALA A 131 0.07 4.80 -16.20
CA ALA A 131 0.10 4.48 -17.61
C ALA A 131 -1.03 3.52 -18.06
N LEU A 132 -1.76 2.90 -17.13
CA LEU A 132 -2.85 1.99 -17.46
C LEU A 132 -4.08 2.76 -17.98
N PRO A 133 -4.85 2.18 -18.91
CA PRO A 133 -6.07 2.83 -19.39
C PRO A 133 -7.10 2.96 -18.28
N ARG A 134 -7.94 4.00 -18.35
CA ARG A 134 -9.09 4.15 -17.47
C ARG A 134 -10.05 2.95 -17.65
N PRO A 135 -10.41 2.23 -16.57
CA PRO A 135 -11.41 1.18 -16.66
C PRO A 135 -12.79 1.72 -17.10
N GLY A 136 -13.61 0.86 -17.72
CA GLY A 136 -14.95 1.25 -18.19
C GLY A 136 -16.00 1.34 -17.08
N GLY A 137 -15.85 0.58 -16.00
CA GLY A 137 -16.78 0.57 -14.87
C GLY A 137 -16.36 1.54 -13.76
N ALA A 138 -17.33 2.10 -13.04
CA ALA A 138 -17.07 3.06 -11.98
C ALA A 138 -16.34 2.44 -10.77
N VAL A 139 -16.71 1.22 -10.37
CA VAL A 139 -16.05 0.51 -9.26
C VAL A 139 -14.60 0.19 -9.62
N GLU A 140 -14.36 -0.34 -10.82
CA GLU A 140 -13.02 -0.60 -11.33
C GLU A 140 -12.20 0.69 -11.44
N THR A 141 -12.80 1.78 -11.93
CA THR A 141 -12.16 3.10 -12.00
C THR A 141 -11.75 3.60 -10.62
N LEU A 142 -12.66 3.53 -9.65
CA LEU A 142 -12.40 3.93 -8.28
C LEU A 142 -11.22 3.14 -7.70
N TRP A 143 -11.25 1.81 -7.81
CA TRP A 143 -10.19 0.95 -7.28
C TRP A 143 -8.83 1.17 -7.99
N GLN A 144 -8.82 1.34 -9.32
CA GLN A 144 -7.56 1.61 -10.04
C GLN A 144 -7.00 3.00 -9.69
N ALA A 145 -7.86 3.99 -9.47
CA ALA A 145 -7.44 5.32 -9.01
C ALA A 145 -6.85 5.28 -7.60
N THR A 146 -7.51 4.62 -6.64
CA THR A 146 -6.97 4.47 -5.28
C THR A 146 -5.66 3.69 -5.28
N THR A 147 -5.53 2.65 -6.12
CA THR A 147 -4.28 1.90 -6.31
C THR A 147 -3.15 2.81 -6.82
N THR A 148 -3.42 3.67 -7.81
CA THR A 148 -2.43 4.59 -8.36
C THR A 148 -1.97 5.62 -7.32
N LEU A 149 -2.91 6.21 -6.58
CA LEU A 149 -2.62 7.18 -5.51
C LEU A 149 -1.87 6.53 -4.33
N ARG A 150 -2.22 5.29 -4.00
CA ARG A 150 -1.53 4.48 -2.98
C ARG A 150 -0.10 4.20 -3.37
N GLU A 151 0.14 3.74 -4.59
CA GLU A 151 1.51 3.46 -5.08
C GLU A 151 2.32 4.76 -5.25
N HIS A 152 1.69 5.87 -5.60
CA HIS A 152 2.32 7.21 -5.58
C HIS A 152 2.84 7.58 -4.19
N ARG A 153 2.00 7.49 -3.15
CA ARG A 153 2.43 7.72 -1.78
C ARG A 153 3.51 6.71 -1.34
N GLY A 154 3.33 5.44 -1.70
CA GLY A 154 4.26 4.35 -1.37
C GLY A 154 5.67 4.55 -1.93
N ASP A 155 5.78 4.90 -3.21
CA ASP A 155 7.08 5.21 -3.83
C ASP A 155 7.74 6.44 -3.16
N GLY A 156 6.93 7.44 -2.79
CA GLY A 156 7.41 8.61 -2.04
C GLY A 156 7.94 8.24 -0.66
N HIS A 157 7.25 7.35 0.05
CA HIS A 157 7.70 6.82 1.33
C HIS A 157 9.04 6.07 1.18
N VAL A 158 9.17 5.21 0.16
CA VAL A 158 10.44 4.50 -0.13
C VAL A 158 11.57 5.50 -0.41
N ALA A 159 11.31 6.55 -1.19
CA ALA A 159 12.31 7.59 -1.46
C ALA A 159 12.77 8.30 -0.17
N VAL A 160 11.84 8.60 0.75
CA VAL A 160 12.17 9.18 2.07
C VAL A 160 13.02 8.21 2.90
N LEU A 161 12.66 6.93 2.97
CA LEU A 161 13.44 5.92 3.70
C LEU A 161 14.87 5.81 3.15
N VAL A 162 15.01 5.76 1.82
CA VAL A 162 16.31 5.70 1.15
C VAL A 162 17.14 6.96 1.45
N ALA A 163 16.55 8.15 1.31
CA ALA A 163 17.24 9.41 1.59
C ALA A 163 17.69 9.55 3.05
N ARG A 164 16.98 8.91 3.98
CA ARG A 164 17.31 8.88 5.42
C ARG A 164 18.15 7.68 5.83
N GLY A 165 18.56 6.83 4.89
CA GLY A 165 19.36 5.63 5.17
C GLY A 165 18.64 4.63 6.08
N VAL A 166 17.32 4.53 5.96
CA VAL A 166 16.48 3.61 6.73
C VAL A 166 16.24 2.36 5.89
N GLY A 167 16.88 1.26 6.29
CA GLY A 167 16.65 -0.04 5.67
C GLY A 167 15.28 -0.65 6.05
N PRO A 168 14.88 -1.76 5.43
CA PRO A 168 13.54 -2.31 5.57
C PRO A 168 13.21 -2.81 6.97
N VAL A 169 14.14 -3.51 7.63
CA VAL A 169 13.96 -3.97 9.01
C VAL A 169 13.87 -2.78 9.98
N ALA A 170 14.71 -1.77 9.81
CA ALA A 170 14.66 -0.56 10.64
C ALA A 170 13.33 0.20 10.49
N ALA A 171 12.79 0.29 9.26
CA ALA A 171 11.47 0.88 9.02
C ALA A 171 10.36 0.09 9.76
N HIS A 172 10.39 -1.24 9.71
CA HIS A 172 9.45 -2.10 10.43
C HIS A 172 9.55 -1.93 11.96
N LEU A 173 10.77 -1.87 12.49
CA LEU A 173 11.01 -1.69 13.92
C LEU A 173 10.53 -0.32 14.41
N LEU A 174 10.78 0.76 13.68
CA LEU A 174 10.25 2.09 14.01
C LEU A 174 8.72 2.09 14.03
N LYS A 175 8.10 1.48 13.02
CA LYS A 175 6.64 1.36 12.90
C LYS A 175 6.03 0.56 14.06
N ALA A 176 6.65 -0.57 14.42
CA ALA A 176 6.20 -1.39 15.54
C ALA A 176 6.40 -0.68 16.88
N ALA A 177 7.54 -0.01 17.09
CA ALA A 177 7.82 0.74 18.30
C ALA A 177 6.93 2.00 18.45
N ALA A 178 6.40 2.54 17.34
CA ALA A 178 5.37 3.57 17.32
C ALA A 178 3.96 3.04 17.66
N GLY A 179 3.79 1.72 17.82
CA GLY A 179 2.51 1.10 18.15
C GLY A 179 1.56 0.93 16.96
N GLU A 180 2.03 1.11 15.72
CA GLU A 180 1.17 1.07 14.54
C GLU A 180 0.82 -0.35 14.09
N THR A 181 1.66 -1.33 14.44
CA THR A 181 1.43 -2.74 14.12
C THR A 181 2.35 -3.63 14.97
N ASP A 182 2.15 -4.96 14.89
CA ASP A 182 2.91 -5.94 15.66
C ASP A 182 4.25 -6.28 14.98
N ALA A 183 5.34 -6.26 15.77
CA ALA A 183 6.70 -6.52 15.30
C ALA A 183 6.88 -7.93 14.74
N GLU A 184 6.34 -8.94 15.44
CA GLU A 184 6.48 -10.35 15.07
C GLU A 184 5.68 -10.65 13.79
N TRP A 185 4.50 -10.06 13.66
CA TRP A 185 3.71 -10.11 12.45
C TRP A 185 4.45 -9.48 11.26
N LEU A 186 5.04 -8.29 11.41
CA LEU A 186 5.83 -7.66 10.35
C LEU A 186 7.00 -8.53 9.91
N ARG A 187 7.76 -9.06 10.87
CA ARG A 187 8.92 -9.92 10.61
C ARG A 187 8.51 -11.14 9.79
N THR A 188 7.53 -11.90 10.27
CA THR A 188 7.08 -13.14 9.64
C THR A 188 6.40 -12.89 8.29
N ALA A 189 5.47 -11.93 8.21
CA ALA A 189 4.75 -11.60 6.98
C ALA A 189 5.62 -10.95 5.89
N ARG A 190 6.85 -10.53 6.23
CA ARG A 190 7.82 -9.95 5.28
C ARG A 190 9.04 -10.82 5.03
N GLY A 191 9.10 -11.99 5.66
CA GLY A 191 10.10 -13.02 5.40
C GLY A 191 11.47 -12.75 6.02
N TRP A 192 11.54 -11.96 7.08
CA TRP A 192 12.78 -11.65 7.79
C TRP A 192 13.11 -12.74 8.81
N SER A 193 14.36 -13.18 8.84
CA SER A 193 14.85 -14.13 9.85
C SER A 193 15.01 -13.47 11.22
N ASP A 194 15.17 -14.27 12.28
CA ASP A 194 15.49 -13.75 13.62
C ASP A 194 16.84 -12.99 13.61
N ASP A 195 17.81 -13.48 12.84
CA ASP A 195 19.14 -12.86 12.72
C ASP A 195 19.08 -11.50 12.02
N ASP A 196 18.31 -11.39 10.93
CA ASP A 196 18.08 -10.11 10.25
C ASP A 196 17.39 -9.11 11.18
N TRP A 197 16.40 -9.60 11.95
CA TRP A 197 15.65 -8.78 12.88
C TRP A 197 16.49 -8.30 14.07
N ALA A 198 17.33 -9.17 14.63
CA ALA A 198 18.29 -8.82 15.67
C ALA A 198 19.32 -7.79 15.17
N THR A 199 19.81 -7.96 13.93
CA THR A 199 20.72 -7.01 13.30
C THR A 199 20.07 -5.63 13.14
N GLY A 200 18.82 -5.59 12.67
CA GLY A 200 18.05 -4.35 12.57
C GLY A 200 17.77 -3.71 13.93
N THR A 201 17.49 -4.52 14.95
CA THR A 201 17.27 -4.07 16.34
C THR A 201 18.52 -3.37 16.89
N GLU A 202 19.70 -3.94 16.65
CA GLU A 202 20.95 -3.31 17.04
C GLU A 202 21.24 -2.03 16.24
N ASP A 203 20.87 -1.95 14.96
CA ASP A 203 21.01 -0.71 14.18
C ASP A 203 20.14 0.42 14.75
N VAL A 204 18.84 0.20 14.98
CA VAL A 204 17.96 1.24 15.52
C VAL A 204 18.34 1.64 16.95
N ARG A 205 18.86 0.70 17.76
CA ARG A 205 19.40 0.99 19.10
C ARG A 205 20.68 1.83 19.02
N ARG A 206 21.62 1.48 18.13
CA ARG A 206 22.87 2.23 17.91
C ARG A 206 22.60 3.66 17.40
N ARG A 207 21.57 3.84 16.59
CA ARG A 207 21.08 5.16 16.15
C ARG A 207 20.39 5.96 17.26
N GLY A 208 20.18 5.33 18.42
CA GLY A 208 19.49 5.94 19.55
C GLY A 208 17.99 6.11 19.32
N TRP A 209 17.39 5.39 18.35
CA TRP A 209 15.97 5.49 18.04
C TRP A 209 15.12 4.65 18.98
N THR A 210 15.66 3.56 19.51
CA THR A 210 14.98 2.73 20.51
C THR A 210 15.79 2.62 21.81
N GLY A 211 15.06 2.48 22.92
CA GLY A 211 15.61 2.17 24.24
C GLY A 211 15.96 0.67 24.40
N PRO A 212 16.54 0.28 25.55
CA PRO A 212 16.89 -1.12 25.83
C PRO A 212 15.70 -2.08 25.82
N ASP A 213 14.50 -1.57 26.06
CA ASP A 213 13.23 -2.29 26.05
C ASP A 213 12.53 -2.31 24.68
N GLY A 214 13.17 -1.74 23.64
CA GLY A 214 12.63 -1.65 22.29
C GLY A 214 11.63 -0.51 22.07
N THR A 215 11.35 0.30 23.09
CA THR A 215 10.44 1.46 22.97
C THR A 215 11.13 2.62 22.22
N LEU A 216 10.36 3.48 21.56
CA LEU A 216 10.92 4.68 20.93
C LEU A 216 11.52 5.61 21.97
N THR A 217 12.73 6.08 21.71
CA THR A 217 13.27 7.26 22.40
C THR A 217 12.67 8.54 21.82
N SER A 218 12.94 9.69 22.43
CA SER A 218 12.57 10.99 21.84
C SER A 218 13.18 11.19 20.45
N ALA A 219 14.39 10.69 20.21
CA ALA A 219 15.04 10.77 18.89
C ALA A 219 14.36 9.85 17.87
N GLY A 220 13.99 8.62 18.27
CA GLY A 220 13.25 7.71 17.41
C GLY A 220 11.85 8.20 17.07
N ALA A 221 11.14 8.77 18.05
CA ALA A 221 9.84 9.40 17.83
C ALA A 221 9.92 10.61 16.89
N ALA A 222 10.96 11.44 17.03
CA ALA A 222 11.22 12.55 16.13
C ALA A 222 11.55 12.06 14.70
N GLU A 223 12.38 11.02 14.57
CA GLU A 223 12.71 10.41 13.28
C GLU A 223 11.47 9.85 12.57
N HIS A 224 10.66 9.09 13.31
CA HIS A 224 9.41 8.52 12.81
C HIS A 224 8.45 9.62 12.34
N THR A 225 8.26 10.67 13.16
CA THR A 225 7.40 11.82 12.81
C THR A 225 7.90 12.52 11.55
N GLU A 226 9.21 12.68 11.40
CA GLU A 226 9.80 13.34 10.24
C GLU A 226 9.68 12.50 8.96
N ILE A 227 9.87 11.18 9.03
CA ILE A 227 9.62 10.25 7.90
C ILE A 227 8.17 10.39 7.43
N GLU A 228 7.22 10.36 8.36
CA GLU A 228 5.80 10.47 8.06
C GLU A 228 5.44 11.85 7.47
N ARG A 229 5.99 12.93 8.03
CA ARG A 229 5.81 14.29 7.51
C ARG A 229 6.35 14.46 6.09
N LEU A 230 7.56 13.95 5.82
CA LEU A 230 8.17 14.01 4.49
C LEU A 230 7.42 13.13 3.48
N THR A 231 6.90 11.98 3.91
CA THR A 231 6.05 11.11 3.09
C THR A 231 4.78 11.85 2.67
N ASP A 232 4.10 12.50 3.62
CA ASP A 232 2.87 13.23 3.33
C ASP A 232 3.12 14.47 2.45
N ALA A 233 4.25 15.16 2.65
CA ALA A 233 4.68 16.26 1.78
C ALA A 233 4.96 15.77 0.35
N ALA A 234 5.65 14.63 0.20
CA ALA A 234 5.92 14.02 -1.10
C ALA A 234 4.66 13.54 -1.81
N ALA A 235 3.57 13.28 -1.08
CA ALA A 235 2.29 12.81 -1.63
C ALA A 235 1.27 13.95 -1.87
N ALA A 236 1.66 15.22 -1.73
CA ALA A 236 0.72 16.35 -1.74
C ALA A 236 0.14 16.70 -3.12
N ARG A 237 0.91 16.50 -4.21
CA ARG A 237 0.60 17.04 -5.54
C ARG A 237 -0.79 16.67 -6.08
N PRO A 238 -1.25 15.40 -6.04
CA PRO A 238 -2.59 15.04 -6.51
C PRO A 238 -3.71 15.82 -5.82
N TRP A 239 -3.55 16.09 -4.52
CA TRP A 239 -4.55 16.78 -3.70
C TRP A 239 -4.53 18.29 -3.94
N THR A 240 -3.34 18.87 -4.10
CA THR A 240 -3.20 20.28 -4.50
C THR A 240 -3.84 20.53 -5.88
N ALA A 241 -3.64 19.63 -6.83
CA ALA A 241 -4.21 19.75 -8.18
C ALA A 241 -5.74 19.53 -8.20
N LEU A 242 -6.25 18.59 -7.38
CA LEU A 242 -7.69 18.35 -7.27
C LEU A 242 -8.42 19.55 -6.62
N GLY A 243 -7.77 20.24 -5.69
CA GLY A 243 -8.30 21.37 -4.94
C GLY A 243 -9.00 20.94 -3.63
N GLY A 244 -9.12 21.88 -2.68
CA GLY A 244 -9.65 21.64 -1.33
C GLY A 244 -11.06 21.04 -1.33
N ASP A 245 -12.03 21.76 -1.89
CA ASP A 245 -13.45 21.35 -1.88
C ASP A 245 -13.67 19.95 -2.48
N ARG A 246 -12.99 19.64 -3.59
CA ARG A 246 -13.10 18.32 -4.26
C ARG A 246 -12.37 17.22 -3.50
N THR A 247 -11.29 17.56 -2.80
CA THR A 247 -10.57 16.63 -1.92
C THR A 247 -11.42 16.28 -0.70
N ASP A 248 -12.10 17.27 -0.10
CA ASP A 248 -13.01 17.05 1.02
C ASP A 248 -14.25 16.27 0.59
N GLU A 249 -14.81 16.57 -0.59
CA GLU A 249 -15.89 15.79 -1.20
C GLU A 249 -15.47 14.32 -1.39
N LEU A 250 -14.30 14.07 -1.98
CA LEU A 250 -13.78 12.71 -2.16
C LEU A 250 -13.56 12.00 -0.82
N ALA A 251 -13.03 12.69 0.19
CA ALA A 251 -12.85 12.12 1.51
C ALA A 251 -14.18 11.69 2.14
N ALA A 252 -15.22 12.55 2.07
CA ALA A 252 -16.55 12.24 2.57
C ALA A 252 -17.20 11.05 1.84
N LEU A 253 -16.94 10.90 0.54
CA LEU A 253 -17.44 9.79 -0.26
C LEU A 253 -16.72 8.46 0.03
N LEU A 254 -15.40 8.50 0.27
CA LEU A 254 -14.60 7.32 0.58
C LEU A 254 -14.80 6.84 2.02
N ASP A 255 -15.11 7.73 2.96
CA ASP A 255 -15.23 7.40 4.38
C ASP A 255 -16.21 6.24 4.69
N PRO A 256 -17.47 6.25 4.22
CA PRO A 256 -18.41 5.15 4.47
C PRO A 256 -17.98 3.85 3.77
N LEU A 257 -17.37 3.94 2.58
CA LEU A 257 -16.88 2.76 1.86
C LEU A 257 -15.70 2.12 2.60
N ALA A 258 -14.73 2.91 3.02
CA ALA A 258 -13.60 2.43 3.80
C ALA A 258 -14.05 1.80 5.13
N SER A 259 -15.02 2.41 5.81
CA SER A 259 -15.63 1.86 7.02
C SER A 259 -16.36 0.52 6.73
N ALA A 260 -17.08 0.42 5.62
CA ALA A 260 -17.74 -0.83 5.22
C ALA A 260 -16.74 -1.95 4.89
N VAL A 261 -15.62 -1.64 4.22
CA VAL A 261 -14.56 -2.62 3.94
C VAL A 261 -13.95 -3.15 5.23
N LEU A 262 -13.66 -2.27 6.20
CA LEU A 262 -13.12 -2.68 7.49
C LEU A 262 -14.14 -3.51 8.28
N ALA A 263 -15.41 -3.09 8.31
CA ALA A 263 -16.49 -3.81 9.00
C ALA A 263 -16.81 -5.18 8.38
N ALA A 264 -16.50 -5.39 7.10
CA ALA A 264 -16.64 -6.70 6.45
C ALA A 264 -15.66 -7.76 7.02
N GLY A 265 -14.58 -7.33 7.68
CA GLY A 265 -13.63 -8.22 8.38
C GLY A 265 -12.68 -9.01 7.48
N ASP A 266 -12.76 -8.82 6.16
CA ASP A 266 -11.87 -9.48 5.20
C ASP A 266 -10.43 -8.94 5.26
N VAL A 267 -10.27 -7.64 5.55
CA VAL A 267 -8.96 -6.99 5.71
C VAL A 267 -8.53 -7.06 7.18
N PRO A 268 -7.34 -7.61 7.51
CA PRO A 268 -6.89 -7.70 8.90
C PRO A 268 -6.77 -6.33 9.59
N GLU A 269 -7.33 -6.17 10.79
CA GLU A 269 -7.27 -4.93 11.58
C GLU A 269 -5.82 -4.47 11.84
N ARG A 270 -4.92 -5.42 12.12
CA ARG A 270 -3.47 -5.17 12.23
C ARG A 270 -2.76 -5.62 10.97
N SER A 271 -3.13 -5.02 9.84
CA SER A 271 -2.39 -5.24 8.60
C SER A 271 -0.97 -4.65 8.70
N PRO A 272 -0.01 -5.14 7.91
CA PRO A 272 1.32 -4.54 7.84
C PRO A 272 1.32 -3.07 7.37
N VAL A 273 0.20 -2.57 6.85
CA VAL A 273 0.04 -1.18 6.44
C VAL A 273 -0.05 -0.25 7.66
N GLY A 274 -0.55 -0.77 8.80
CA GLY A 274 -0.62 -0.04 10.07
C GLY A 274 -1.58 1.14 10.04
N LEU A 275 -2.76 0.94 9.46
CA LEU A 275 -3.85 1.92 9.56
C LEU A 275 -4.32 1.98 11.02
N VAL A 276 -3.92 3.02 11.74
CA VAL A 276 -4.48 3.37 13.04
C VAL A 276 -5.56 4.43 12.79
N ARG A 277 -6.81 4.01 12.55
CA ARG A 277 -7.89 4.99 12.55
C ARG A 277 -8.07 5.52 13.96
N SER A 278 -7.89 6.82 14.16
CA SER A 278 -8.38 7.46 15.37
C SER A 278 -9.91 7.29 15.35
N THR A 279 -10.43 6.40 16.20
CA THR A 279 -11.85 6.48 16.56
C THR A 279 -12.04 7.87 17.14
N GLY A 280 -12.74 8.74 16.42
CA GLY A 280 -13.12 10.05 16.90
C GLY A 280 -14.11 9.87 18.04
N GLU A 281 -13.61 9.51 19.22
CA GLU A 281 -14.31 9.70 20.48
C GLU A 281 -13.83 11.05 21.02
N SER A 282 -14.69 12.05 20.85
CA SER A 282 -14.69 13.24 21.73
C SER A 282 -15.43 12.90 23.01
#